data_AF-A0A3N4L7D0-F1
#
_entry.id   AF-A0A3N4L7D0-F1
#
_cell.length_a   1.000
_cell.length_b   1.000
_cell.length_c   1.000
_cell.angle_alpha   90.00
_cell.angle_beta   90.00
_cell.angle_gamma   90.00
#
_symmetry.space_group_name_H-M   'P 1'
#
loop_
_entity.id
_entity.type
_entity.pdbx_description
1 polymer ?
#
loop_
_entity_poly.entity_id
_entity_poly.type
_entity_poly.pdbx_seq_one_letter_code
_entity_poly.pdbx_strand_id
1 'polypeptide(L)'
;MVFEAGNWGKVLETRAEIHASNAKKDVDNSVAAQKNGLFTSENVGLLLLELKNFEEPKLGRARKFPSDSDTKGDLITGTNYRPAWNCRPPYTMDPKYADLIDDAHTALFSVRDHCTFLRNEPLYLYHAVNNYHLSHSIYHSDSEFTKRSPDNDPIIITSAAVLNYLKDSYAPQACWNLIHMLLTSRVFPVFSPFRIWKTAGKELNRTRARFRWFLMADENYVRYYTRTDPKDLSRKNPPIMKLKKTISMRDLQKKSELTGWMLSLAEAALTPKDVSKLLKEINEYIERVPRTRENISEGLGEALANVSIISMFMDRCEDLWGLPVLVTPTAMDTPDDQASSDPGRVWKTLGWANWYFPEFDLKGQVKTTGDFAQIAYACINELLENYEVGLNTLPTSIGSFHPTEFGVGQQLKSIYRMLERKPSPPKSGAPTILVTASALKTLRKIFRAELDGTITWSSFEFAMTDAGFTVKTDTSAARIIPNNSNNNWKQINIYRPYPTDRFVGWTLLGLNLKLTKNYKWNESTFGLAKK
;
A
#
# COMPACT_ATOMS: atom_id res chain seq x y z
N MET A 1 -7.08 25.07 31.09
CA MET A 1 -6.17 26.12 30.60
C MET A 1 -6.73 26.62 29.28
N VAL A 2 -7.16 27.87 29.27
CA VAL A 2 -7.49 28.69 28.08
C VAL A 2 -6.19 29.33 27.57
N PHE A 3 -6.12 29.74 26.29
CA PHE A 3 -4.98 30.28 25.46
C PHE A 3 -4.58 29.27 24.35
N GLU A 4 -4.57 29.50 23.02
CA GLU A 4 -4.78 30.66 22.12
C GLU A 4 -5.33 30.17 20.76
N ALA A 5 -6.43 30.77 20.27
CA ALA A 5 -6.96 30.57 18.91
C ALA A 5 -6.64 31.73 17.95
N GLY A 6 -5.61 32.54 18.27
CA GLY A 6 -5.46 33.89 17.70
C GLY A 6 -4.57 34.08 16.48
N ASN A 7 -3.88 33.06 15.94
CA ASN A 7 -2.76 33.33 15.00
C ASN A 7 -2.76 32.59 13.66
N TRP A 8 -3.85 31.92 13.27
CA TRP A 8 -3.90 31.21 11.99
C TRP A 8 -4.15 32.13 10.78
N GLY A 9 -4.78 33.30 10.96
CA GLY A 9 -5.05 34.25 9.87
C GLY A 9 -3.78 34.80 9.21
N LYS A 10 -2.83 35.29 10.02
CA LYS A 10 -1.55 35.83 9.52
C LYS A 10 -0.67 34.78 8.86
N VAL A 11 -0.71 33.53 9.34
CA VAL A 11 0.02 32.41 8.74
C VAL A 11 -0.53 32.07 7.35
N LEU A 12 -1.85 32.19 7.14
CA LEU A 12 -2.49 31.96 5.85
C LEU A 12 -2.24 33.11 4.86
N GLU A 13 -2.27 34.37 5.31
CA GLU A 13 -1.91 35.54 4.48
C GLU A 13 -0.45 35.49 4.04
N THR A 14 0.49 35.24 4.96
CA THR A 14 1.92 35.13 4.64
C THR A 14 2.18 34.01 3.63
N ARG A 15 1.45 32.89 3.73
CA ARG A 15 1.61 31.75 2.81
C ARG A 15 1.03 32.06 1.43
N ALA A 16 -0.08 32.80 1.35
CA ALA A 16 -0.64 33.27 0.08
C ALA A 16 0.30 34.26 -0.62
N GLU A 17 0.92 35.18 0.12
CA GLU A 17 1.93 36.13 -0.40
C GLU A 17 3.18 35.41 -0.92
N ILE A 18 3.68 34.40 -0.20
CA ILE A 18 4.80 33.57 -0.65
C ILE A 18 4.45 32.81 -1.93
N HIS A 19 3.24 32.25 -2.03
CA HIS A 19 2.80 31.55 -3.25
C HIS A 19 2.66 32.50 -4.44
N ALA A 20 2.11 33.70 -4.25
CA ALA A 20 2.02 34.73 -5.29
C ALA A 20 3.40 35.21 -5.75
N SER A 21 4.34 35.43 -4.82
CA SER A 21 5.71 35.83 -5.13
C SER A 21 6.48 34.75 -5.89
N ASN A 22 6.27 33.47 -5.57
CA ASN A 22 6.92 32.36 -6.28
C ASN A 22 6.34 32.18 -7.69
N ALA A 23 5.02 32.29 -7.85
CA ALA A 23 4.38 32.24 -9.17
C ALA A 23 4.88 33.35 -10.11
N LYS A 24 5.04 34.58 -9.58
CA LYS A 24 5.61 35.70 -10.35
C LYS A 24 7.06 35.43 -10.79
N LYS A 25 7.88 34.89 -9.89
CA LYS A 25 9.28 34.55 -10.18
C LYS A 25 9.39 33.46 -11.25
N ASP A 26 8.49 32.48 -11.24
CA ASP A 26 8.46 31.40 -12.24
C ASP A 26 8.05 31.91 -13.63
N VAL A 27 7.17 32.91 -13.69
CA VAL A 27 6.81 33.60 -14.94
C VAL A 27 7.97 34.44 -15.45
N ASP A 28 8.65 35.21 -14.60
CA ASP A 28 9.82 36.00 -15.00
C ASP A 28 10.95 35.09 -15.54
N ASN A 29 11.17 33.94 -14.89
CA ASN A 29 12.12 32.91 -15.35
C ASN A 29 11.71 32.30 -16.70
N SER A 30 10.41 32.06 -16.91
CA SER A 30 9.88 31.49 -18.15
C SER A 30 9.94 32.48 -19.32
N VAL A 31 9.68 33.78 -19.06
CA VAL A 31 9.85 34.87 -20.03
C VAL A 31 11.33 35.07 -20.38
N ALA A 32 12.23 34.95 -19.40
CA ALA A 32 13.67 34.99 -19.66
C ALA A 32 14.15 33.77 -20.48
N ALA A 33 13.61 32.58 -20.21
CA ALA A 33 13.91 31.38 -20.98
C ALA A 33 13.37 31.46 -22.43
N GLN A 34 12.21 32.10 -22.64
CA GLN A 34 11.66 32.36 -23.97
C GLN A 34 12.55 33.31 -24.79
N LYS A 35 13.08 34.38 -24.18
CA LYS A 35 14.03 35.29 -24.84
C LYS A 35 15.32 34.58 -25.28
N ASN A 36 15.66 33.48 -24.62
CA ASN A 36 16.81 32.63 -24.96
C ASN A 36 16.45 31.49 -25.93
N GLY A 37 15.25 31.50 -26.54
CA GLY A 37 14.82 30.51 -27.54
C GLY A 37 14.47 29.13 -26.97
N LEU A 38 14.38 28.98 -25.65
CA LEU A 38 14.09 27.70 -24.99
C LEU A 38 12.58 27.38 -24.92
N PHE A 39 11.71 28.33 -25.23
CA PHE A 39 10.26 28.16 -25.25
C PHE A 39 9.62 28.86 -26.45
N THR A 40 8.56 28.26 -27.01
CA THR A 40 7.72 28.88 -28.04
C THR A 40 6.79 29.93 -27.43
N SER A 41 6.31 30.89 -28.24
CA SER A 41 5.39 31.95 -27.80
C SER A 41 4.06 31.42 -27.24
N GLU A 42 3.66 30.22 -27.67
CA GLU A 42 2.45 29.53 -27.22
C GLU A 42 2.54 29.09 -25.75
N ASN A 43 3.73 28.66 -25.31
CA ASN A 43 3.96 28.15 -23.96
C ASN A 43 3.96 29.26 -22.89
N VAL A 44 4.36 30.48 -23.27
CA VAL A 44 4.30 31.66 -22.38
C VAL A 44 2.89 32.26 -22.35
N GLY A 45 2.12 32.12 -23.45
CA GLY A 45 0.72 32.52 -23.51
C GLY A 45 -0.17 31.75 -22.50
N LEU A 46 0.09 30.45 -22.31
CA LEU A 46 -0.66 29.60 -21.36
C LEU A 46 -0.38 29.97 -19.89
N LEU A 47 0.87 30.26 -19.54
CA LEU A 47 1.26 30.73 -18.19
C LEU A 47 0.65 32.10 -17.84
N LEU A 48 0.56 33.01 -18.82
CA LEU A 48 -0.08 34.30 -18.63
C LEU A 48 -1.62 34.20 -18.52
N LEU A 49 -2.24 33.19 -19.14
CA LEU A 49 -3.66 32.90 -19.02
C LEU A 49 -4.04 32.35 -17.63
N GLU A 50 -3.15 31.55 -17.01
CA GLU A 50 -3.31 31.08 -15.63
C GLU A 50 -3.28 32.24 -14.62
N LEU A 51 -2.39 33.22 -14.80
CA LEU A 51 -2.34 34.41 -13.94
C LEU A 51 -3.60 35.29 -14.05
N LYS A 52 -4.17 35.40 -15.26
CA LYS A 52 -5.40 36.17 -15.50
C LYS A 52 -6.63 35.56 -14.83
N ASN A 53 -6.58 34.26 -14.49
CA ASN A 53 -7.62 33.56 -13.76
C ASN A 53 -7.46 33.65 -12.22
N PHE A 54 -6.34 34.20 -11.73
CA PHE A 54 -6.10 34.45 -10.30
C PHE A 54 -6.47 35.87 -9.85
N GLU A 55 -6.65 36.82 -10.78
CA GLU A 55 -7.16 38.16 -10.47
C GLU A 55 -8.70 38.16 -10.43
N GLU A 56 -9.24 38.13 -9.21
CA GLU A 56 -10.64 38.37 -8.77
C GLU A 56 -11.81 37.79 -9.61
N PRO A 57 -12.66 36.93 -9.03
CA PRO A 57 -13.93 36.60 -9.66
C PRO A 57 -14.89 37.79 -9.52
N LYS A 58 -15.06 38.57 -10.60
CA LYS A 58 -16.17 39.52 -10.72
C LYS A 58 -17.49 38.76 -10.54
N LEU A 59 -18.18 39.04 -9.44
CA LEU A 59 -19.54 38.57 -9.14
C LEU A 59 -20.48 38.88 -10.31
N GLY A 60 -20.70 37.87 -11.16
CA GLY A 60 -21.68 37.89 -12.23
C GLY A 60 -23.10 37.83 -11.67
N ARG A 61 -23.95 38.74 -12.16
CA ARG A 61 -25.35 38.96 -11.79
C ARG A 61 -26.16 37.67 -11.58
N ALA A 62 -26.82 37.59 -10.42
CA ALA A 62 -27.85 36.61 -10.12
C ALA A 62 -28.96 36.61 -11.19
N ARG A 63 -29.20 35.45 -11.80
CA ARG A 63 -30.44 35.20 -12.55
C ARG A 63 -31.57 35.04 -11.54
N LYS A 64 -32.60 35.87 -11.65
CA LYS A 64 -33.86 35.71 -10.92
C LYS A 64 -34.49 34.37 -11.31
N PHE A 65 -34.76 33.53 -10.33
CA PHE A 65 -35.68 32.41 -10.49
C PHE A 65 -37.12 32.93 -10.50
N PRO A 66 -38.03 32.37 -11.31
CA PRO A 66 -39.44 32.73 -11.29
C PRO A 66 -40.09 32.24 -9.98
N SER A 67 -40.95 33.09 -9.43
CA SER A 67 -41.73 32.84 -8.22
C SER A 67 -42.78 31.76 -8.44
N ASP A 68 -42.89 30.85 -7.47
CA ASP A 68 -43.97 29.88 -7.33
C ASP A 68 -45.33 30.59 -7.23
N SER A 69 -46.17 30.39 -8.24
CA SER A 69 -47.63 30.37 -8.06
C SER A 69 -48.25 29.47 -9.13
N ASP A 70 -49.11 28.58 -8.65
CA ASP A 70 -50.06 27.74 -9.38
C ASP A 70 -49.57 26.39 -9.91
N THR A 71 -49.73 25.36 -9.07
CA THR A 71 -50.47 24.15 -9.50
C THR A 71 -50.97 23.36 -8.29
N LYS A 72 -52.28 23.45 -8.04
CA LYS A 72 -53.05 22.41 -7.34
C LYS A 72 -53.18 21.21 -8.28
N GLY A 73 -52.89 20.01 -7.79
CA GLY A 73 -53.15 18.77 -8.50
C GLY A 73 -52.71 17.57 -7.68
N ASP A 74 -53.66 16.98 -6.95
CA ASP A 74 -53.53 15.67 -6.32
C ASP A 74 -53.20 14.59 -7.34
N LEU A 75 -52.19 13.75 -7.06
CA LEU A 75 -52.27 12.30 -7.30
C LEU A 75 -51.07 11.57 -6.67
N ILE A 76 -51.40 10.77 -5.66
CA ILE A 76 -50.55 9.76 -5.04
C ILE A 76 -50.42 8.60 -6.03
N THR A 77 -49.19 8.17 -6.36
CA THR A 77 -48.78 6.75 -6.49
C THR A 77 -47.31 6.62 -6.89
N GLY A 78 -46.58 5.70 -6.24
CA GLY A 78 -45.44 5.00 -6.84
C GLY A 78 -44.03 5.45 -6.45
N THR A 79 -43.49 4.83 -5.39
CA THR A 79 -42.05 4.52 -5.18
C THR A 79 -41.02 5.61 -5.51
N ASN A 80 -40.80 6.53 -4.57
CA ASN A 80 -39.57 7.32 -4.51
C ASN A 80 -39.01 7.29 -3.07
N TYR A 81 -38.44 6.15 -2.68
CA TYR A 81 -37.53 6.12 -1.53
C TYR A 81 -36.18 6.69 -1.99
N ARG A 82 -36.09 8.02 -2.14
CA ARG A 82 -34.79 8.69 -2.08
C ARG A 82 -34.55 8.95 -0.60
N PRO A 83 -33.60 8.27 0.07
CA PRO A 83 -33.19 8.72 1.38
C PRO A 83 -32.71 10.15 1.22
N ALA A 84 -33.28 11.07 1.99
CA ALA A 84 -32.87 12.45 2.03
C ALA A 84 -31.49 12.53 2.69
N TRP A 85 -30.44 12.20 1.93
CA TRP A 85 -29.06 12.55 2.24
C TRP A 85 -28.94 14.07 2.05
N ASN A 86 -29.50 14.84 2.98
CA ASN A 86 -29.30 16.28 3.06
C ASN A 86 -27.86 16.55 3.52
N CYS A 87 -26.91 16.29 2.63
CA CYS A 87 -25.50 16.62 2.78
C CYS A 87 -25.29 18.12 2.55
N ARG A 88 -25.81 18.97 3.44
CA ARG A 88 -25.23 20.31 3.59
C ARG A 88 -23.93 20.13 4.37
N PRO A 89 -22.76 20.59 3.88
CA PRO A 89 -21.53 20.47 4.63
C PRO A 89 -21.63 21.33 5.90
N PRO A 90 -21.60 20.74 7.10
CA PRO A 90 -21.20 21.53 8.26
C PRO A 90 -19.71 21.84 8.09
N TYR A 91 -19.30 23.09 8.30
CA TYR A 91 -17.90 23.52 8.19
C TYR A 91 -16.93 22.83 9.17
N THR A 92 -17.45 21.94 10.02
CA THR A 92 -16.69 21.05 10.89
C THR A 92 -16.91 19.61 10.42
N MET A 93 -15.88 18.99 9.81
CA MET A 93 -15.90 17.56 9.53
C MET A 93 -16.16 16.79 10.84
N ASP A 94 -17.06 15.82 10.80
CA ASP A 94 -17.22 14.85 11.90
C ASP A 94 -15.84 14.25 12.21
N PRO A 95 -15.38 14.27 13.48
CA PRO A 95 -14.11 13.66 13.86
C PRO A 95 -13.95 12.22 13.35
N LYS A 96 -15.04 11.43 13.32
CA LYS A 96 -15.03 10.06 12.79
C LYS A 96 -14.71 9.99 11.30
N TYR A 97 -15.08 11.01 10.54
CA TYR A 97 -14.73 11.10 9.12
C TYR A 97 -13.25 11.41 8.92
N ALA A 98 -12.67 12.26 9.77
CA ALA A 98 -11.24 12.52 9.77
C ALA A 98 -10.45 11.23 10.11
N ASP A 99 -10.92 10.45 11.09
CA ASP A 99 -10.32 9.15 11.43
C ASP A 99 -10.34 8.17 10.25
N LEU A 100 -11.42 8.13 9.46
CA LEU A 100 -11.48 7.31 8.24
C LEU A 100 -10.49 7.75 7.15
N ILE A 101 -10.28 9.06 6.99
CA ILE A 101 -9.27 9.59 6.07
C ILE A 101 -7.88 9.13 6.52
N ASP A 102 -7.58 9.26 7.81
CA ASP A 102 -6.29 8.89 8.38
C ASP A 102 -6.03 7.37 8.29
N ASP A 103 -7.05 6.54 8.52
CA ASP A 103 -6.97 5.08 8.33
C ASP A 103 -6.64 4.74 6.87
N ALA A 104 -7.41 5.30 5.92
CA ALA A 104 -7.20 5.06 4.50
C ALA A 104 -5.83 5.57 4.02
N HIS A 105 -5.39 6.72 4.55
CA HIS A 105 -4.07 7.27 4.26
C HIS A 105 -2.96 6.37 4.77
N THR A 106 -3.08 5.87 6.01
CA THR A 106 -2.12 4.97 6.64
C THR A 106 -2.02 3.64 5.89
N ALA A 107 -3.15 3.05 5.52
CA ALA A 107 -3.19 1.82 4.74
C ALA A 107 -2.58 2.02 3.33
N LEU A 108 -2.94 3.11 2.64
CA LEU A 108 -2.36 3.47 1.34
C LEU A 108 -0.84 3.65 1.43
N PHE A 109 -0.35 4.35 2.45
CA PHE A 109 1.07 4.60 2.63
C PHE A 109 1.84 3.29 2.86
N SER A 110 1.32 2.41 3.72
CA SER A 110 1.91 1.10 3.99
C SER A 110 2.02 0.24 2.71
N VAL A 111 0.94 0.14 1.95
CA VAL A 111 0.93 -0.64 0.69
C VAL A 111 1.82 -0.01 -0.38
N ARG A 112 1.88 1.33 -0.44
CA ARG A 112 2.77 2.04 -1.37
C ARG A 112 4.24 1.82 -1.03
N ASP A 113 4.60 1.81 0.25
CA ASP A 113 5.95 1.49 0.70
C ASP A 113 6.31 0.04 0.28
N HIS A 114 5.41 -0.93 0.50
CA HIS A 114 5.57 -2.31 0.02
C HIS A 114 5.83 -2.38 -1.49
N CYS A 115 4.98 -1.74 -2.31
CA CYS A 115 5.15 -1.72 -3.77
C CYS A 115 6.43 -1.00 -4.21
N THR A 116 6.84 0.04 -3.47
CA THR A 116 8.10 0.76 -3.70
C THR A 116 9.29 -0.17 -3.45
N PHE A 117 9.26 -0.98 -2.39
CA PHE A 117 10.29 -2.00 -2.15
C PHE A 117 10.30 -3.07 -3.24
N LEU A 118 9.13 -3.58 -3.66
CA LEU A 118 9.07 -4.57 -4.75
C LEU A 118 9.68 -4.06 -6.04
N ARG A 119 9.50 -2.77 -6.32
CA ARG A 119 10.03 -2.11 -7.51
C ARG A 119 11.53 -1.84 -7.42
N ASN A 120 12.01 -1.37 -6.26
CA ASN A 120 13.36 -0.81 -6.14
C ASN A 120 14.38 -1.81 -5.59
N GLU A 121 13.93 -2.89 -4.94
CA GLU A 121 14.79 -3.83 -4.24
C GLU A 121 14.59 -5.26 -4.82
N PRO A 122 15.39 -5.68 -5.82
CA PRO A 122 15.22 -6.98 -6.48
C PRO A 122 15.24 -8.18 -5.53
N LEU A 123 16.04 -8.08 -4.47
CA LEU A 123 16.09 -9.10 -3.43
C LEU A 123 14.81 -9.15 -2.61
N TYR A 124 14.19 -7.99 -2.33
CA TYR A 124 12.89 -7.97 -1.66
C TYR A 124 11.86 -8.71 -2.50
N LEU A 125 11.81 -8.38 -3.79
CA LEU A 125 10.91 -9.04 -4.73
C LEU A 125 11.17 -10.54 -4.78
N TYR A 126 12.43 -10.97 -4.85
CA TYR A 126 12.78 -12.40 -4.82
C TYR A 126 12.20 -13.09 -3.57
N HIS A 127 12.45 -12.57 -2.37
CA HIS A 127 11.92 -13.17 -1.14
C HIS A 127 10.41 -13.12 -1.07
N ALA A 128 9.82 -12.02 -1.51
CA ALA A 128 8.39 -11.80 -1.47
C ALA A 128 7.65 -12.75 -2.43
N VAL A 129 8.17 -12.93 -3.65
CA VAL A 129 7.66 -13.92 -4.60
C VAL A 129 7.93 -15.33 -4.11
N ASN A 130 9.09 -15.62 -3.52
CA ASN A 130 9.40 -16.94 -2.97
C ASN A 130 8.42 -17.30 -1.84
N ASN A 131 8.15 -16.38 -0.92
CA ASN A 131 7.17 -16.58 0.15
C ASN A 131 5.76 -16.75 -0.42
N TYR A 132 5.38 -15.94 -1.41
CA TYR A 132 4.10 -16.08 -2.11
C TYR A 132 3.97 -17.43 -2.81
N HIS A 133 5.03 -17.87 -3.49
CA HIS A 133 5.08 -19.13 -4.20
C HIS A 133 5.01 -20.33 -3.25
N LEU A 134 5.75 -20.30 -2.15
CA LEU A 134 5.71 -21.32 -1.10
C LEU A 134 4.35 -21.38 -0.40
N SER A 135 3.60 -20.27 -0.37
CA SER A 135 2.24 -20.25 0.15
C SER A 135 1.19 -20.86 -0.79
N HIS A 136 1.55 -21.16 -2.05
CA HIS A 136 0.63 -21.81 -2.98
C HIS A 136 0.50 -23.29 -2.67
N SER A 137 -0.74 -23.72 -2.44
CA SER A 137 -1.08 -25.10 -2.06
C SER A 137 -0.67 -26.18 -3.07
N ILE A 138 -0.31 -25.79 -4.29
CA ILE A 138 0.15 -26.71 -5.34
C ILE A 138 1.46 -27.41 -4.93
N TYR A 139 2.25 -26.78 -4.04
CA TYR A 139 3.53 -27.28 -3.56
C TYR A 139 3.45 -28.10 -2.28
N HIS A 140 2.27 -28.25 -1.68
CA HIS A 140 2.10 -29.12 -0.51
C HIS A 140 1.78 -30.54 -0.96
N SER A 141 2.56 -31.50 -0.45
CA SER A 141 2.40 -32.92 -0.74
C SER A 141 1.00 -33.40 -0.39
N ASP A 142 0.48 -34.32 -1.20
CA ASP A 142 -0.73 -35.05 -0.85
C ASP A 142 -0.57 -35.80 0.48
N SER A 143 -1.67 -36.35 1.00
CA SER A 143 -1.74 -37.01 2.32
C SER A 143 -0.72 -38.14 2.54
N GLU A 144 -0.03 -38.59 1.49
CA GLU A 144 1.22 -39.34 1.60
C GLU A 144 2.38 -38.35 1.67
N PHE A 145 2.84 -38.08 2.90
CA PHE A 145 3.87 -37.11 3.31
C PHE A 145 5.27 -37.26 2.68
N THR A 146 5.40 -37.66 1.41
CA THR A 146 6.60 -37.34 0.64
C THR A 146 6.59 -35.85 0.34
N LYS A 147 6.94 -35.04 1.35
CA LYS A 147 7.42 -33.67 1.18
C LYS A 147 8.42 -33.77 0.02
N ARG A 148 8.09 -33.22 -1.16
CA ARG A 148 9.14 -32.86 -2.11
C ARG A 148 9.99 -31.89 -1.33
N SER A 149 11.11 -32.37 -0.79
CA SER A 149 11.96 -31.52 0.03
C SER A 149 12.36 -30.34 -0.86
N PRO A 150 12.10 -29.09 -0.43
CA PRO A 150 12.60 -27.91 -1.14
C PRO A 150 14.12 -27.97 -1.36
N ASP A 151 14.82 -28.78 -0.58
CA ASP A 151 16.28 -28.87 -0.56
C ASP A 151 16.90 -29.51 -1.82
N ASN A 152 16.12 -30.26 -2.63
CA ASN A 152 16.69 -31.03 -3.76
C ASN A 152 16.36 -30.50 -5.15
N ASP A 153 15.36 -29.62 -5.28
CA ASP A 153 15.06 -28.94 -6.55
C ASP A 153 15.07 -27.43 -6.29
N PRO A 154 15.96 -26.66 -6.94
CA PRO A 154 15.90 -25.20 -6.85
C PRO A 154 14.50 -24.78 -7.27
N ILE A 155 13.77 -24.15 -6.35
CA ILE A 155 12.42 -23.66 -6.62
C ILE A 155 12.51 -22.75 -7.83
N ILE A 156 12.04 -23.24 -8.97
CA ILE A 156 12.00 -22.47 -10.21
C ILE A 156 10.84 -21.50 -10.03
N ILE A 157 11.13 -20.35 -9.44
CA ILE A 157 10.16 -19.26 -9.42
C ILE A 157 10.00 -18.82 -10.88
N THR A 158 8.81 -19.07 -11.42
CA THR A 158 8.49 -18.75 -12.80
C THR A 158 8.16 -17.27 -12.96
N SER A 159 8.31 -16.74 -14.18
CA SER A 159 7.81 -15.39 -14.53
C SER A 159 6.33 -15.23 -14.18
N ALA A 160 5.53 -16.29 -14.34
CA ALA A 160 4.12 -16.29 -13.94
C ALA A 160 3.91 -16.09 -12.43
N ALA A 161 4.75 -16.69 -11.57
CA ALA A 161 4.67 -16.48 -10.13
C ALA A 161 5.02 -15.03 -9.75
N VAL A 162 6.05 -14.46 -10.38
CA VAL A 162 6.43 -13.04 -10.20
C VAL A 162 5.29 -12.11 -10.62
N LEU A 163 4.72 -12.31 -11.81
CA LEU A 163 3.62 -11.50 -12.33
C LEU A 163 2.37 -11.58 -11.46
N ASN A 164 1.98 -12.80 -11.04
CA ASN A 164 0.84 -12.98 -10.16
C ASN A 164 1.06 -12.29 -8.82
N TYR A 165 2.26 -12.39 -8.25
CA TYR A 165 2.58 -11.72 -7.01
C TYR A 165 2.55 -10.20 -7.12
N LEU A 166 3.12 -9.64 -8.20
CA LEU A 166 3.06 -8.21 -8.47
C LEU A 166 1.61 -7.75 -8.61
N LYS A 167 0.78 -8.48 -9.37
CA LYS A 167 -0.65 -8.18 -9.52
C LYS A 167 -1.36 -8.14 -8.16
N ASP A 168 -1.13 -9.14 -7.32
CA ASP A 168 -1.71 -9.23 -5.98
C ASP A 168 -1.21 -8.15 -5.02
N SER A 169 0.00 -7.63 -5.25
CA SER A 169 0.62 -6.59 -4.43
C SER A 169 0.20 -5.18 -4.84
N TYR A 170 -0.04 -4.92 -6.12
CA TYR A 170 -0.52 -3.63 -6.63
C TYR A 170 -2.04 -3.46 -6.54
N ALA A 171 -2.82 -4.56 -6.53
CA ALA A 171 -4.27 -4.52 -6.31
C ALA A 171 -4.69 -3.72 -5.04
N PRO A 172 -4.14 -3.98 -3.84
CA PRO A 172 -4.46 -3.19 -2.65
C PRO A 172 -4.07 -1.72 -2.79
N GLN A 173 -2.97 -1.41 -3.50
CA GLN A 173 -2.55 -0.02 -3.70
C GLN A 173 -3.63 0.75 -4.47
N ALA A 174 -4.16 0.14 -5.53
CA ALA A 174 -5.24 0.73 -6.31
C ALA A 174 -6.53 0.89 -5.49
N CYS A 175 -6.92 -0.13 -4.72
CA CYS A 175 -8.08 -0.10 -3.83
C CYS A 175 -7.98 1.05 -2.81
N TRP A 176 -6.89 1.10 -2.04
CA TRP A 176 -6.69 2.11 -1.00
C TRP A 176 -6.50 3.52 -1.57
N ASN A 177 -5.87 3.65 -2.73
CA ASN A 177 -5.76 4.94 -3.41
C ASN A 177 -7.13 5.48 -3.83
N LEU A 178 -8.00 4.62 -4.38
CA LEU A 178 -9.37 5.00 -4.72
C LEU A 178 -10.18 5.37 -3.48
N ILE A 179 -10.11 4.57 -2.40
CA ILE A 179 -10.79 4.88 -1.13
C ILE A 179 -10.34 6.23 -0.59
N HIS A 180 -9.03 6.46 -0.48
CA HIS A 180 -8.45 7.70 0.02
C HIS A 180 -8.82 8.91 -0.86
N MET A 181 -8.77 8.76 -2.20
CA MET A 181 -9.19 9.82 -3.12
C MET A 181 -10.67 10.16 -2.95
N LEU A 182 -11.55 9.16 -2.82
CA LEU A 182 -12.98 9.39 -2.60
C LEU A 182 -13.24 10.12 -1.27
N LEU A 183 -12.55 9.72 -0.20
CA LEU A 183 -12.64 10.35 1.13
C LEU A 183 -12.07 11.77 1.16
N THR A 184 -11.06 12.08 0.36
CA THR A 184 -10.42 13.41 0.36
C THR A 184 -10.98 14.36 -0.70
N SER A 185 -11.77 13.84 -1.65
CA SER A 185 -12.36 14.65 -2.71
C SER A 185 -13.33 15.69 -2.14
N ARG A 186 -12.98 16.97 -2.27
CA ARG A 186 -13.84 18.10 -1.86
C ARG A 186 -14.96 18.41 -2.87
N VAL A 187 -14.94 17.74 -4.02
CA VAL A 187 -15.88 17.97 -5.12
C VAL A 187 -17.06 17.01 -4.98
N PHE A 188 -18.16 17.49 -4.36
CA PHE A 188 -19.48 16.90 -4.56
C PHE A 188 -19.81 17.02 -6.06
N PRO A 189 -20.06 15.91 -6.80
CA PRO A 189 -20.82 14.72 -6.40
C PRO A 189 -20.02 13.39 -6.39
N VAL A 190 -18.68 13.44 -6.34
CA VAL A 190 -17.82 12.24 -6.50
C VAL A 190 -17.82 11.36 -5.25
N PHE A 191 -18.08 11.95 -4.08
CA PHE A 191 -18.20 11.21 -2.82
C PHE A 191 -19.45 10.32 -2.81
N SER A 192 -19.22 9.01 -2.76
CA SER A 192 -20.26 8.00 -2.59
C SER A 192 -19.82 7.02 -1.51
N PRO A 193 -20.42 7.07 -0.30
CA PRO A 193 -20.22 6.07 0.75
C PRO A 193 -20.36 4.64 0.22
N PHE A 194 -21.33 4.42 -0.68
CA PHE A 194 -21.57 3.14 -1.32
C PHE A 194 -20.39 2.68 -2.19
N ARG A 195 -19.76 3.60 -2.94
CA ARG A 195 -18.57 3.27 -3.75
C ARG A 195 -17.35 2.94 -2.89
N ILE A 196 -17.14 3.68 -1.79
CA ILE A 196 -16.08 3.38 -0.81
C ILE A 196 -16.32 1.99 -0.22
N TRP A 197 -17.54 1.72 0.23
CA TRP A 197 -17.96 0.45 0.80
C TRP A 197 -17.80 -0.74 -0.15
N LYS A 198 -18.24 -0.58 -1.41
CA LYS A 198 -18.06 -1.60 -2.45
C LYS A 198 -16.59 -1.88 -2.73
N THR A 199 -15.76 -0.84 -2.77
CA THR A 199 -14.31 -0.97 -2.98
C THR A 199 -13.65 -1.69 -1.79
N ALA A 200 -14.01 -1.31 -0.56
CA ALA A 200 -13.54 -1.94 0.65
C ALA A 200 -13.97 -3.41 0.75
N GLY A 201 -15.20 -3.74 0.36
CA GLY A 201 -15.69 -5.11 0.29
C GLY A 201 -14.93 -5.98 -0.71
N LYS A 202 -14.56 -5.43 -1.88
CA LYS A 202 -13.68 -6.13 -2.84
C LYS A 202 -12.31 -6.41 -2.22
N GLU A 203 -11.74 -5.43 -1.52
CA GLU A 203 -10.45 -5.58 -0.83
C GLU A 203 -10.52 -6.59 0.32
N LEU A 204 -11.60 -6.60 1.11
CA LEU A 204 -11.84 -7.61 2.15
C LEU A 204 -11.89 -9.02 1.57
N ASN A 205 -12.60 -9.22 0.46
CA ASN A 205 -12.65 -10.53 -0.19
C ASN A 205 -11.27 -10.99 -0.69
N ARG A 206 -10.47 -10.06 -1.24
CA ARG A 206 -9.11 -10.32 -1.70
C ARG A 206 -8.19 -10.71 -0.53
N THR A 207 -8.17 -9.92 0.55
CA THR A 207 -7.31 -10.20 1.72
C THR A 207 -7.70 -11.50 2.40
N ARG A 208 -8.99 -11.83 2.45
CA ARG A 208 -9.48 -13.12 2.97
C ARG A 208 -9.11 -14.31 2.08
N ALA A 209 -9.14 -14.15 0.77
CA ALA A 209 -8.64 -15.17 -0.16
C ALA A 209 -7.14 -15.44 0.08
N ARG A 210 -6.34 -14.37 0.23
CA ARG A 210 -4.92 -14.47 0.56
C ARG A 210 -4.70 -15.10 1.94
N PHE A 211 -5.45 -14.70 2.95
CA PHE A 211 -5.43 -15.32 4.29
C PHE A 211 -5.71 -16.82 4.22
N ARG A 212 -6.73 -17.23 3.47
CA ARG A 212 -7.03 -18.64 3.25
C ARG A 212 -5.88 -19.39 2.59
N TRP A 213 -5.16 -18.78 1.64
CA TRP A 213 -3.98 -19.40 1.03
C TRP A 213 -2.84 -19.63 2.03
N PHE A 214 -2.48 -18.60 2.81
CA PHE A 214 -1.48 -18.76 3.86
C PHE A 214 -1.91 -19.78 4.92
N LEU A 215 -3.20 -19.83 5.25
CA LEU A 215 -3.75 -20.81 6.17
C LEU A 215 -3.68 -22.24 5.61
N MET A 216 -3.79 -22.43 4.30
CA MET A 216 -3.60 -23.74 3.66
C MET A 216 -2.14 -24.17 3.61
N ALA A 217 -1.22 -23.21 3.61
CA ALA A 217 0.21 -23.46 3.56
C ALA A 217 0.87 -23.67 4.91
N ASP A 218 0.23 -23.18 5.97
CA ASP A 218 0.73 -23.32 7.33
C ASP A 218 0.67 -24.79 7.80
N GLU A 219 1.78 -25.30 8.33
CA GLU A 219 1.92 -26.70 8.75
C GLU A 219 0.90 -27.10 9.82
N ASN A 220 0.44 -26.14 10.64
CA ASN A 220 -0.55 -26.40 11.69
C ASN A 220 -1.97 -26.59 11.13
N TYR A 221 -2.23 -26.04 9.93
CA TYR A 221 -3.57 -25.91 9.38
C TYR A 221 -3.80 -26.73 8.11
N VAL A 222 -2.74 -27.07 7.36
CA VAL A 222 -2.82 -27.87 6.13
C VAL A 222 -3.58 -29.19 6.33
N ARG A 223 -3.47 -29.80 7.51
CA ARG A 223 -4.17 -31.05 7.88
C ARG A 223 -5.70 -30.97 7.85
N TYR A 224 -6.27 -29.77 7.90
CA TYR A 224 -7.72 -29.55 7.83
C TYR A 224 -8.24 -29.42 6.39
N TYR A 225 -7.33 -29.33 5.42
CA TYR A 225 -7.67 -29.25 4.00
C TYR A 225 -7.45 -30.59 3.31
N THR A 226 -8.23 -30.81 2.27
CA THR A 226 -8.06 -31.86 1.27
C THR A 226 -7.88 -31.23 -0.07
N ARG A 227 -6.83 -31.63 -0.78
CA ARG A 227 -6.69 -31.37 -2.19
C ARG A 227 -7.76 -32.18 -2.91
N THR A 228 -8.70 -31.51 -3.56
CA THR A 228 -9.59 -32.17 -4.50
C THR A 228 -8.92 -32.07 -5.85
N ASP A 229 -8.25 -33.13 -6.28
CA ASP A 229 -7.82 -33.20 -7.66
C ASP A 229 -9.07 -33.22 -8.56
N PRO A 230 -9.10 -32.37 -9.60
CA PRO A 230 -10.18 -32.44 -10.56
C PRO A 230 -10.18 -33.85 -11.14
N LYS A 231 -11.30 -34.58 -10.98
CA LYS A 231 -11.51 -35.93 -11.54
C LYS A 231 -11.26 -35.98 -13.05
N ASP A 232 -11.32 -34.82 -13.69
CA ASP A 232 -10.93 -34.60 -15.07
C ASP A 232 -9.53 -33.97 -15.07
N LEU A 233 -8.51 -34.80 -15.31
CA LEU A 233 -7.10 -34.41 -15.46
C LEU A 233 -6.85 -33.46 -16.65
N SER A 234 -7.91 -33.02 -17.36
CA SER A 234 -7.79 -31.92 -18.30
C SER A 234 -7.15 -30.74 -17.55
N ARG A 235 -5.92 -30.40 -17.97
CA ARG A 235 -4.96 -29.49 -17.31
C ARG A 235 -5.46 -28.06 -17.06
N LYS A 236 -6.75 -27.78 -17.29
CA LYS A 236 -7.33 -26.44 -17.29
C LYS A 236 -7.67 -25.92 -15.89
N ASN A 237 -7.89 -26.79 -14.90
CA ASN A 237 -8.27 -26.35 -13.56
C ASN A 237 -7.18 -26.68 -12.53
N PRO A 238 -6.65 -25.68 -11.80
CA PRO A 238 -5.73 -25.94 -10.71
C PRO A 238 -6.43 -26.74 -9.59
N PRO A 239 -5.68 -27.55 -8.82
CA PRO A 239 -6.23 -28.28 -7.68
C PRO A 239 -6.92 -27.31 -6.71
N ILE A 240 -8.12 -27.68 -6.26
CA ILE A 240 -8.87 -26.87 -5.30
C ILE A 240 -8.72 -27.48 -3.91
N MET A 241 -8.12 -26.73 -3.00
CA MET A 241 -8.09 -27.07 -1.58
C MET A 241 -9.46 -26.79 -0.95
N LYS A 242 -10.10 -27.85 -0.46
CA LYS A 242 -11.38 -27.78 0.25
C LYS A 242 -11.18 -28.19 1.70
N LEU A 243 -11.86 -27.50 2.62
CA LEU A 243 -11.92 -27.92 4.01
C LEU A 243 -12.51 -29.34 4.08
N LYS A 244 -11.90 -30.22 4.88
CA LYS A 244 -12.37 -31.60 5.06
C LYS A 244 -13.81 -31.60 5.58
N LYS A 245 -14.75 -32.14 4.80
CA LYS A 245 -16.19 -32.23 5.17
C LYS A 245 -16.43 -32.96 6.49
N THR A 246 -15.52 -33.85 6.89
CA THR A 246 -15.61 -34.62 8.13
C THR A 246 -15.39 -33.79 9.38
N ILE A 247 -14.99 -32.53 9.24
CA ILE A 247 -14.57 -31.70 10.36
C ILE A 247 -15.65 -30.67 10.66
N SER A 248 -16.44 -30.95 11.70
CA SER A 248 -17.37 -29.98 12.28
C SER A 248 -16.60 -28.83 12.92
N MET A 249 -16.90 -27.59 12.50
CA MET A 249 -16.28 -26.38 13.04
C MET A 249 -16.49 -26.24 14.55
N ARG A 250 -17.64 -26.70 15.07
CA ARG A 250 -17.90 -26.72 16.53
C ARG A 250 -16.98 -27.69 17.27
N ASP A 251 -16.65 -28.83 16.65
CA ASP A 251 -15.78 -29.82 17.28
C ASP A 251 -14.31 -29.40 17.21
N LEU A 252 -13.92 -28.63 16.19
CA LEU A 252 -12.61 -27.98 16.13
C LEU A 252 -12.44 -26.93 17.21
N GLN A 253 -13.43 -26.05 17.38
CA GLN A 253 -13.39 -25.01 18.40
C GLN A 253 -13.22 -25.60 19.80
N LYS A 254 -13.84 -26.75 20.09
CA LYS A 254 -13.64 -27.46 21.36
C LYS A 254 -12.22 -27.99 21.57
N LYS A 255 -11.51 -28.34 20.48
CA LYS A 255 -10.13 -28.86 20.55
C LYS A 255 -9.09 -27.75 20.57
N SER A 256 -9.32 -26.70 19.79
CA SER A 256 -8.48 -25.51 19.68
C SER A 256 -9.34 -24.35 19.21
N GLU A 257 -9.69 -23.46 20.13
CA GLU A 257 -10.55 -22.29 19.86
C GLU A 257 -9.96 -21.44 18.72
N LEU A 258 -8.67 -21.11 18.81
CA LEU A 258 -7.95 -20.35 17.79
C LEU A 258 -8.02 -21.01 16.42
N THR A 259 -7.80 -22.32 16.36
CA THR A 259 -7.86 -23.05 15.08
C THR A 259 -9.26 -23.00 14.48
N GLY A 260 -10.29 -23.15 15.30
CA GLY A 260 -11.67 -23.03 14.87
C GLY A 260 -11.99 -21.65 14.30
N TRP A 261 -11.61 -20.57 14.97
CA TRP A 261 -11.85 -19.21 14.48
C TRP A 261 -11.05 -18.86 13.22
N MET A 262 -9.78 -19.27 13.15
CA MET A 262 -8.94 -19.06 11.96
C MET A 262 -9.53 -19.77 10.73
N LEU A 263 -10.03 -20.99 10.89
CA LEU A 263 -10.70 -21.72 9.82
C LEU A 263 -12.05 -21.08 9.45
N SER A 264 -12.82 -20.59 10.43
CA SER A 264 -14.07 -19.85 10.16
C SER A 264 -13.80 -18.58 9.37
N LEU A 265 -12.75 -17.83 9.72
CA LEU A 265 -12.36 -16.60 9.05
C LEU A 265 -12.07 -16.82 7.55
N ALA A 266 -11.56 -18.01 7.19
CA ALA A 266 -11.28 -18.42 5.82
C ALA A 266 -12.52 -18.85 5.00
N GLU A 267 -13.71 -19.01 5.61
CA GLU A 267 -14.93 -19.44 4.91
C GLU A 267 -15.53 -18.33 4.05
N ALA A 268 -15.81 -18.56 2.76
CA ALA A 268 -16.21 -17.49 1.83
C ALA A 268 -17.48 -16.68 2.22
N ALA A 269 -18.34 -17.18 3.10
CA ALA A 269 -19.69 -16.66 3.35
C ALA A 269 -19.84 -15.78 4.61
N LEU A 270 -18.78 -15.09 5.05
CA LEU A 270 -18.86 -14.18 6.20
C LEU A 270 -19.23 -12.75 5.79
N THR A 271 -20.10 -12.12 6.57
CA THR A 271 -20.34 -10.67 6.48
C THR A 271 -19.17 -9.90 7.13
N PRO A 272 -18.99 -8.60 6.82
CA PRO A 272 -17.98 -7.77 7.50
C PRO A 272 -18.09 -7.83 9.03
N LYS A 273 -19.31 -7.81 9.58
CA LYS A 273 -19.55 -7.94 11.04
C LYS A 273 -19.10 -9.28 11.59
N ASP A 274 -19.36 -10.38 10.88
CA ASP A 274 -18.92 -11.71 11.30
C ASP A 274 -17.39 -11.80 11.30
N VAL A 275 -16.74 -11.19 10.30
CA VAL A 275 -15.28 -11.08 10.23
C VAL A 275 -14.75 -10.31 11.44
N SER A 276 -15.26 -9.12 11.71
CA SER A 276 -14.84 -8.30 12.85
C SER A 276 -15.06 -8.99 14.19
N LYS A 277 -16.18 -9.70 14.35
CA LYS A 277 -16.45 -10.53 15.52
C LYS A 277 -15.38 -11.62 15.69
N LEU A 278 -15.09 -12.39 14.65
CA LEU A 278 -14.08 -13.45 14.71
C LEU A 278 -12.68 -12.90 15.00
N LEU A 279 -12.32 -11.75 14.42
CA LEU A 279 -11.04 -11.10 14.68
C LEU A 279 -10.91 -10.66 16.15
N LYS A 280 -12.01 -10.18 16.75
CA LYS A 280 -12.04 -9.87 18.18
C LYS A 280 -11.79 -11.10 19.03
N GLU A 281 -12.48 -12.22 18.74
CA GLU A 281 -12.28 -13.50 19.46
C GLU A 281 -10.84 -14.02 19.31
N ILE A 282 -10.27 -13.95 18.09
CA ILE A 282 -8.88 -14.32 17.83
C ILE A 282 -7.92 -13.45 18.65
N ASN A 283 -8.14 -12.13 18.68
CA ASN A 283 -7.28 -11.21 19.43
C ASN A 283 -7.37 -11.45 20.93
N GLU A 284 -8.57 -11.57 21.49
CA GLU A 284 -8.79 -11.85 22.92
C GLU A 284 -8.12 -13.16 23.34
N TYR A 285 -8.13 -14.17 22.47
CA TYR A 285 -7.42 -15.42 22.72
C TYR A 285 -5.90 -15.29 22.68
N ILE A 286 -5.37 -14.55 21.69
CA ILE A 286 -3.92 -14.31 21.59
C ILE A 286 -3.42 -13.55 22.83
N GLU A 287 -4.18 -12.56 23.31
CA GLU A 287 -3.85 -11.83 24.54
C GLU A 287 -3.93 -12.73 25.78
N ARG A 288 -4.92 -13.63 25.85
CA ARG A 288 -5.04 -14.61 26.94
C ARG A 288 -3.94 -15.67 26.91
N VAL A 289 -3.46 -16.05 25.72
CA VAL A 289 -2.43 -17.09 25.52
C VAL A 289 -1.33 -16.60 24.58
N PRO A 290 -0.43 -15.69 25.03
CA PRO A 290 0.53 -15.00 24.15
C PRO A 290 1.45 -15.93 23.35
N ARG A 291 1.78 -17.11 23.90
CA ARG A 291 2.59 -18.14 23.20
C ARG A 291 1.98 -18.59 21.88
N THR A 292 0.66 -18.50 21.73
CA THR A 292 0.00 -18.89 20.48
C THR A 292 0.33 -17.94 19.32
N ARG A 293 0.67 -16.69 19.61
CA ARG A 293 1.18 -15.74 18.63
C ARG A 293 2.46 -16.23 17.95
N GLU A 294 3.33 -16.90 18.69
CA GLU A 294 4.62 -17.42 18.20
C GLU A 294 4.44 -18.60 17.24
N ASN A 295 3.29 -19.28 17.31
CA ASN A 295 2.95 -20.40 16.43
C ASN A 295 2.30 -19.96 15.11
N ILE A 296 1.99 -18.68 14.95
CA ILE A 296 1.46 -18.12 13.70
C ILE A 296 2.65 -17.79 12.80
N SER A 297 2.73 -18.44 11.64
CA SER A 297 3.78 -18.12 10.66
C SER A 297 3.70 -16.66 10.22
N GLU A 298 4.84 -16.06 9.88
CA GLU A 298 4.92 -14.63 9.51
C GLU A 298 3.94 -14.26 8.40
N GLY A 299 3.88 -15.08 7.34
CA GLY A 299 2.95 -14.85 6.21
C GLY A 299 1.47 -14.97 6.60
N LEU A 300 1.12 -15.91 7.48
CA LEU A 300 -0.24 -16.02 8.02
C LEU A 300 -0.59 -14.82 8.91
N GLY A 301 0.36 -14.36 9.73
CA GLY A 301 0.21 -13.17 10.57
C GLY A 301 0.01 -11.90 9.75
N GLU A 302 0.79 -11.71 8.68
CA GLU A 302 0.63 -10.59 7.74
C GLU A 302 -0.73 -10.63 7.06
N ALA A 303 -1.16 -11.80 6.57
CA ALA A 303 -2.44 -11.96 5.92
C ALA A 303 -3.62 -11.70 6.88
N LEU A 304 -3.51 -12.16 8.14
CA LEU A 304 -4.48 -11.89 9.20
C LEU A 304 -4.56 -10.38 9.50
N ALA A 305 -3.42 -9.70 9.62
CA ALA A 305 -3.37 -8.26 9.84
C ALA A 305 -4.04 -7.48 8.70
N ASN A 306 -3.84 -7.89 7.45
CA ASN A 306 -4.50 -7.27 6.29
C ASN A 306 -6.02 -7.43 6.33
N VAL A 307 -6.54 -8.60 6.75
CA VAL A 307 -7.98 -8.81 6.97
C VAL A 307 -8.49 -7.91 8.09
N SER A 308 -7.73 -7.76 9.19
CA SER A 308 -8.10 -6.87 10.29
C SER A 308 -8.19 -5.41 9.88
N ILE A 309 -7.20 -4.88 9.16
CA ILE A 309 -7.16 -3.47 8.74
C ILE A 309 -8.40 -3.13 7.92
N ILE A 310 -8.73 -3.93 6.90
CA ILE A 310 -9.89 -3.64 6.04
C ILE A 310 -11.22 -3.89 6.75
N SER A 311 -11.32 -4.89 7.63
CA SER A 311 -12.55 -5.14 8.42
C SER A 311 -12.83 -3.98 9.38
N MET A 312 -11.81 -3.51 10.11
CA MET A 312 -11.93 -2.34 11.00
C MET A 312 -12.31 -1.07 10.24
N PHE A 313 -11.74 -0.85 9.06
CA PHE A 313 -12.11 0.26 8.19
C PHE A 313 -13.59 0.17 7.77
N MET A 314 -14.07 -1.03 7.43
CA MET A 314 -15.48 -1.25 7.11
C MET A 314 -16.37 -1.01 8.33
N ASP A 315 -16.08 -1.55 9.51
CA ASP A 315 -16.89 -1.28 10.71
C ASP A 315 -17.08 0.23 10.95
N ARG A 316 -16.00 1.02 10.80
CA ARG A 316 -16.08 2.49 10.94
C ARG A 316 -16.92 3.15 9.83
N CYS A 317 -16.86 2.64 8.60
CA CYS A 317 -17.74 3.10 7.52
C CYS A 317 -19.21 2.80 7.82
N GLU A 318 -19.51 1.63 8.39
CA GLU A 318 -20.87 1.27 8.79
C GLU A 318 -21.36 2.15 9.94
N ASP A 319 -20.52 2.36 10.96
CA ASP A 319 -20.84 3.24 12.11
C ASP A 319 -21.09 4.69 11.69
N LEU A 320 -20.38 5.19 10.68
CA LEU A 320 -20.50 6.56 10.22
C LEU A 320 -21.70 6.77 9.27
N TRP A 321 -21.95 5.83 8.37
CA TRP A 321 -22.91 6.01 7.27
C TRP A 321 -24.15 5.12 7.35
N GLY A 322 -24.24 4.21 8.33
CA GLY A 322 -25.37 3.28 8.47
C GLY A 322 -25.55 2.38 7.26
N LEU A 323 -24.44 1.97 6.63
CA LEU A 323 -24.47 1.22 5.37
C LEU A 323 -25.03 -0.20 5.57
N PRO A 324 -25.77 -0.72 4.58
CA PRO A 324 -26.35 -2.05 4.67
C PRO A 324 -25.27 -3.13 4.66
N VAL A 325 -25.57 -4.23 5.35
CA VAL A 325 -24.78 -5.46 5.31
C VAL A 325 -24.71 -5.95 3.86
N LEU A 326 -23.50 -6.09 3.31
CA LEU A 326 -23.30 -6.71 2.01
C LEU A 326 -23.64 -8.19 2.12
N VAL A 327 -24.84 -8.57 1.67
CA VAL A 327 -25.24 -9.96 1.58
C VAL A 327 -24.60 -10.54 0.32
N THR A 328 -23.56 -11.35 0.54
CA THR A 328 -22.88 -12.27 -0.38
C THR A 328 -22.20 -11.70 -1.65
N PRO A 329 -21.07 -12.30 -2.10
CA PRO A 329 -20.35 -11.90 -3.32
C PRO A 329 -21.18 -11.97 -4.61
N THR A 330 -22.21 -12.82 -4.64
CA THR A 330 -23.02 -13.11 -5.84
C THR A 330 -24.06 -12.04 -6.17
N ALA A 331 -24.43 -11.16 -5.23
CA ALA A 331 -25.46 -10.14 -5.44
C ALA A 331 -24.93 -8.79 -5.95
N MET A 332 -23.61 -8.62 -6.09
CA MET A 332 -22.99 -7.32 -6.40
C MET A 332 -22.62 -7.07 -7.87
N ASP A 333 -22.89 -8.04 -8.74
CA ASP A 333 -22.73 -7.89 -10.18
C ASP A 333 -24.10 -7.64 -10.81
N THR A 334 -24.62 -6.42 -10.66
CA THR A 334 -25.63 -5.94 -11.61
C THR A 334 -24.98 -5.80 -12.99
N PRO A 335 -25.69 -5.98 -14.11
CA PRO A 335 -25.11 -5.79 -15.45
C PRO A 335 -24.45 -4.42 -15.64
N ASP A 336 -24.99 -3.37 -15.01
CA ASP A 336 -24.40 -2.02 -15.01
C ASP A 336 -23.14 -1.91 -14.14
N ASP A 337 -23.04 -2.71 -13.08
CA ASP A 337 -21.82 -2.86 -12.29
C ASP A 337 -20.75 -3.71 -12.99
N GLN A 338 -21.13 -4.66 -13.85
CA GLN A 338 -20.19 -5.31 -14.78
C GLN A 338 -19.74 -4.34 -15.88
N ALA A 339 -20.53 -3.33 -16.23
CA ALA A 339 -20.15 -2.31 -17.21
C ALA A 339 -19.33 -1.15 -16.62
N SER A 340 -19.54 -0.77 -15.36
CA SER A 340 -18.91 0.41 -14.73
C SER A 340 -17.94 0.10 -13.58
N SER A 341 -18.00 -1.11 -13.02
CA SER A 341 -17.20 -1.55 -11.87
C SER A 341 -16.34 -2.79 -12.14
N ASP A 342 -16.33 -3.31 -13.37
CA ASP A 342 -15.34 -4.29 -13.82
C ASP A 342 -13.98 -3.59 -13.72
N PRO A 343 -13.13 -3.94 -12.74
CA PRO A 343 -11.73 -3.53 -12.80
C PRO A 343 -11.20 -4.01 -14.14
N GLY A 344 -11.63 -5.19 -14.59
CA GLY A 344 -11.44 -5.73 -15.90
C GLY A 344 -11.89 -4.83 -17.04
N ARG A 345 -12.67 -3.75 -16.92
CA ARG A 345 -12.91 -2.81 -18.02
C ARG A 345 -11.80 -1.76 -18.12
N VAL A 346 -11.32 -1.22 -16.99
CA VAL A 346 -10.07 -0.44 -16.94
C VAL A 346 -8.87 -1.31 -17.38
N TRP A 347 -8.88 -2.60 -17.00
CA TRP A 347 -7.89 -3.60 -17.40
C TRP A 347 -8.14 -4.27 -18.78
N LYS A 348 -9.35 -4.16 -19.38
CA LYS A 348 -9.67 -4.63 -20.76
C LYS A 348 -9.47 -3.52 -21.78
N THR A 349 -9.69 -2.25 -21.44
CA THR A 349 -9.27 -1.11 -22.28
C THR A 349 -7.75 -1.05 -22.41
N LEU A 350 -7.01 -1.64 -21.46
CA LEU A 350 -5.57 -1.93 -21.54
C LEU A 350 -5.21 -3.09 -22.50
N GLY A 351 -6.17 -3.69 -23.24
CA GLY A 351 -5.87 -4.58 -24.38
C GLY A 351 -5.53 -6.05 -24.08
N TRP A 352 -6.03 -6.64 -23.00
CA TRP A 352 -5.58 -7.97 -22.54
C TRP A 352 -6.25 -9.20 -23.21
N ALA A 353 -7.25 -9.05 -24.09
CA ALA A 353 -7.90 -10.20 -24.74
C ALA A 353 -7.01 -10.93 -25.78
N ASN A 354 -5.87 -10.35 -26.16
CA ASN A 354 -4.93 -10.92 -27.14
C ASN A 354 -3.59 -11.37 -26.51
N TRP A 355 -3.48 -11.46 -25.19
CA TRP A 355 -2.27 -11.95 -24.51
C TRP A 355 -2.21 -13.49 -24.55
N TYR A 356 -2.12 -14.02 -25.76
CA TYR A 356 -1.48 -15.31 -25.99
C TYR A 356 0.03 -14.99 -25.95
N PHE A 357 0.69 -15.24 -24.82
CA PHE A 357 2.15 -15.22 -24.83
C PHE A 357 2.60 -16.28 -25.86
N PRO A 358 3.45 -15.94 -26.85
CA PRO A 358 4.27 -16.99 -27.46
C PRO A 358 5.00 -17.66 -26.29
N GLU A 359 5.01 -18.99 -26.25
CA GLU A 359 5.82 -19.73 -25.29
C GLU A 359 7.22 -19.11 -25.28
N PHE A 360 7.55 -18.34 -24.23
CA PHE A 360 8.93 -18.01 -23.96
C PHE A 360 9.57 -19.34 -23.59
N ASP A 361 10.21 -19.97 -24.57
CA ASP A 361 10.97 -21.20 -24.39
C ASP A 361 12.23 -20.88 -23.56
N LEU A 362 12.03 -20.59 -22.28
CA LEU A 362 13.06 -20.57 -21.25
C LEU A 362 13.36 -22.00 -20.79
N LYS A 363 13.45 -22.96 -21.72
CA LYS A 363 14.11 -24.25 -21.47
C LYS A 363 15.60 -23.99 -21.23
N GLY A 364 15.92 -23.57 -20.01
CA GLY A 364 17.28 -23.22 -19.61
C GLY A 364 17.34 -22.37 -18.35
N GLN A 365 16.99 -22.97 -17.21
CA GLN A 365 17.41 -22.65 -15.83
C GLN A 365 17.69 -21.16 -15.49
N VAL A 366 16.76 -20.53 -14.77
CA VAL A 366 17.05 -19.37 -13.90
C VAL A 366 17.94 -19.87 -12.76
N LYS A 367 19.25 -19.56 -12.79
CA LYS A 367 20.22 -20.10 -11.81
C LYS A 367 20.67 -19.07 -10.79
N THR A 368 20.53 -17.78 -11.09
CA THR A 368 21.14 -16.71 -10.29
C THR A 368 20.14 -15.63 -9.92
N THR A 369 20.45 -14.88 -8.86
CA THR A 369 19.72 -13.69 -8.43
C THR A 369 19.73 -12.59 -9.50
N GLY A 370 20.73 -12.57 -10.38
CA GLY A 370 20.84 -11.63 -11.51
C GLY A 370 19.81 -11.89 -12.60
N ASP A 371 19.57 -13.15 -12.94
CA ASP A 371 18.53 -13.57 -13.91
C ASP A 371 17.13 -13.16 -13.41
N PHE A 372 16.95 -13.23 -12.09
CA PHE A 372 15.73 -12.83 -11.41
C PHE A 372 15.46 -11.33 -11.49
N ALA A 373 16.49 -10.52 -11.24
CA ALA A 373 16.41 -9.07 -11.34
C ALA A 373 16.07 -8.64 -12.76
N GLN A 374 16.59 -9.33 -13.79
CA GLN A 374 16.28 -9.05 -15.19
C GLN A 374 14.84 -9.42 -15.56
N ILE A 375 14.33 -10.58 -15.13
CA ILE A 375 12.93 -10.97 -15.36
C ILE A 375 11.98 -10.02 -14.64
N ALA A 376 12.25 -9.72 -13.37
CA ALA A 376 11.50 -8.74 -12.60
C ALA A 376 11.49 -7.36 -13.27
N TYR A 377 12.66 -6.89 -13.71
CA TYR A 377 12.82 -5.62 -14.40
C TYR A 377 12.05 -5.59 -15.73
N ALA A 378 12.11 -6.66 -16.52
CA ALA A 378 11.34 -6.78 -17.76
C ALA A 378 9.83 -6.79 -17.49
N CYS A 379 9.36 -7.59 -16.53
CA CYS A 379 7.95 -7.63 -16.14
C CYS A 379 7.45 -6.29 -15.59
N ILE A 380 8.27 -5.59 -14.78
CA ILE A 380 7.94 -4.26 -14.25
C ILE A 380 7.89 -3.23 -15.39
N ASN A 381 8.87 -3.21 -16.30
CA ASN A 381 8.87 -2.27 -17.41
C ASN A 381 7.70 -2.50 -18.36
N GLU A 382 7.38 -3.75 -18.68
CA GLU A 382 6.24 -4.08 -19.53
C GLU A 382 4.91 -3.73 -18.84
N LEU A 383 4.79 -3.93 -17.51
CA LEU A 383 3.65 -3.45 -16.74
C LEU A 383 3.53 -1.92 -16.79
N LEU A 384 4.65 -1.19 -16.73
CA LEU A 384 4.70 0.26 -16.76
C LEU A 384 4.38 0.83 -18.15
N GLU A 385 4.94 0.25 -19.21
CA GLU A 385 4.70 0.64 -20.60
C GLU A 385 3.22 0.45 -20.96
N ASN A 386 2.63 -0.67 -20.58
CA ASN A 386 1.20 -0.91 -20.80
C ASN A 386 0.32 0.02 -19.96
N TYR A 387 0.73 0.36 -18.73
CA TYR A 387 0.01 1.32 -17.89
C TYR A 387 0.01 2.73 -18.50
N GLU A 388 1.12 3.18 -19.09
CA GLU A 388 1.21 4.47 -19.80
C GLU A 388 0.36 4.49 -21.08
N VAL A 389 0.29 3.38 -21.82
CA VAL A 389 -0.56 3.28 -23.04
C VAL A 389 -2.06 3.31 -22.69
N GLY A 390 -2.48 2.69 -21.59
CA GLY A 390 -3.87 2.74 -21.12
C GLY A 390 -4.34 4.12 -20.67
N LEU A 391 -3.45 4.93 -20.08
CA LEU A 391 -3.74 6.31 -19.72
C LEU A 391 -3.93 7.20 -20.96
N ASN A 392 -3.16 6.96 -22.02
CA ASN A 392 -3.21 7.74 -23.27
C ASN A 392 -4.37 7.35 -24.20
N THR A 393 -5.13 6.30 -23.89
CA THR A 393 -6.22 5.77 -24.75
C THR A 393 -7.62 5.99 -24.17
N LEU A 394 -7.74 6.70 -23.04
CA LEU A 394 -9.03 7.12 -22.47
C LEU A 394 -9.72 8.17 -23.36
N PRO A 395 -11.05 8.08 -23.60
CA PRO A 395 -11.74 9.02 -24.49
C PRO A 395 -11.74 10.45 -23.90
N THR A 396 -11.31 11.42 -24.70
CA THR A 396 -11.31 12.86 -24.44
C THR A 396 -12.71 13.51 -24.36
N SER A 397 -13.80 12.74 -24.37
CA SER A 397 -15.16 13.25 -24.58
C SER A 397 -15.98 13.55 -23.33
N ILE A 398 -15.37 13.63 -22.14
CA ILE A 398 -16.01 14.24 -20.96
C ILE A 398 -15.30 15.56 -20.69
N GLY A 399 -16.05 16.65 -20.84
CA GLY A 399 -15.55 18.02 -21.01
C GLY A 399 -14.46 18.46 -20.02
N SER A 400 -13.39 19.01 -20.61
CA SER A 400 -12.47 20.00 -20.07
C SER A 400 -12.09 19.84 -18.59
N PHE A 401 -11.27 18.84 -18.31
CA PHE A 401 -10.24 18.94 -17.28
C PHE A 401 -8.92 18.64 -17.97
N HIS A 402 -8.05 19.65 -18.08
CA HIS A 402 -6.63 19.41 -18.29
C HIS A 402 -6.01 19.14 -16.92
N PRO A 403 -5.43 17.97 -16.66
CA PRO A 403 -4.49 17.82 -15.57
C PRO A 403 -3.07 17.99 -16.12
N THR A 404 -2.33 18.86 -15.45
CA THR A 404 -0.87 18.95 -15.45
C THR A 404 -0.25 17.60 -15.07
N GLU A 405 -0.15 16.67 -16.02
CA GLU A 405 0.47 15.33 -15.84
C GLU A 405 1.85 15.22 -16.51
N PHE A 406 2.56 16.34 -16.63
CA PHE A 406 3.99 16.35 -16.98
C PHE A 406 4.92 15.85 -15.85
N GLY A 407 4.37 15.43 -14.71
CA GLY A 407 5.14 15.06 -13.51
C GLY A 407 5.74 13.65 -13.55
N VAL A 408 5.02 12.66 -14.07
CA VAL A 408 5.41 11.25 -13.91
C VAL A 408 6.61 10.89 -14.80
N GLY A 409 6.62 11.33 -16.07
CA GLY A 409 7.75 11.09 -16.99
C GLY A 409 9.05 11.82 -16.59
N GLN A 410 8.97 13.04 -16.04
CA GLN A 410 10.12 13.76 -15.49
C GLN A 410 10.60 13.14 -14.16
N GLN A 411 9.68 12.67 -13.31
CA GLN A 411 10.02 11.91 -12.11
C GLN A 411 10.69 10.57 -12.44
N LEU A 412 10.27 9.88 -13.51
CA LEU A 412 10.86 8.61 -13.96
C LEU A 412 12.25 8.78 -14.59
N LYS A 413 12.50 9.84 -15.38
CA LYS A 413 13.87 10.23 -15.80
C LYS A 413 14.78 10.60 -14.61
N SER A 414 14.21 11.14 -13.53
CA SER A 414 14.97 11.39 -12.30
C SER A 414 15.28 10.11 -11.52
N ILE A 415 14.41 9.09 -11.59
CA ILE A 415 14.55 7.76 -10.98
C ILE A 415 15.60 6.93 -11.73
N TYR A 416 15.62 6.95 -13.05
CA TYR A 416 16.67 6.31 -13.86
C TYR A 416 18.06 6.89 -13.52
N ARG A 417 18.16 8.21 -13.35
CA ARG A 417 19.37 8.89 -12.86
C ARG A 417 19.69 8.60 -11.39
N MET A 418 18.75 8.13 -10.56
CA MET A 418 19.00 7.76 -9.15
C MET A 418 19.49 6.32 -9.01
N LEU A 419 19.03 5.39 -9.85
CA LEU A 419 19.47 3.99 -9.86
C LEU A 419 20.87 3.82 -10.46
N GLU A 420 21.27 4.66 -11.41
CA GLU A 420 22.66 4.74 -11.90
C GLU A 420 23.58 5.56 -10.96
N ARG A 421 23.02 6.29 -10.00
CA ARG A 421 23.82 7.04 -9.03
C ARG A 421 24.29 6.09 -7.93
N LYS A 422 25.60 5.81 -7.94
CA LYS A 422 26.33 5.69 -6.65
C LYS A 422 25.86 6.85 -5.77
N PRO A 423 25.53 6.63 -4.47
CA PRO A 423 25.08 7.69 -3.58
C PRO A 423 26.02 8.87 -3.79
N SER A 424 25.46 10.01 -4.21
CA SER A 424 26.26 11.18 -4.51
C SER A 424 27.18 11.41 -3.31
N PRO A 425 28.52 11.49 -3.49
CA PRO A 425 29.42 11.71 -2.39
C PRO A 425 28.87 12.87 -1.55
N PRO A 426 28.90 12.76 -0.21
CA PRO A 426 28.32 13.79 0.65
C PRO A 426 28.80 15.15 0.17
N LYS A 427 27.91 16.16 0.13
CA LYS A 427 28.33 17.54 -0.12
C LYS A 427 29.52 17.80 0.81
N SER A 428 30.69 18.02 0.20
CA SER A 428 31.94 18.34 0.89
C SER A 428 31.64 19.39 1.97
N GLY A 429 31.71 18.99 3.25
CA GLY A 429 31.36 19.85 4.39
C GLY A 429 30.30 19.32 5.37
N ALA A 430 29.64 18.18 5.11
CA ALA A 430 28.81 17.57 6.15
C ALA A 430 29.70 17.11 7.34
N PRO A 431 29.39 17.49 8.59
CA PRO A 431 30.21 17.13 9.73
C PRO A 431 30.23 15.61 9.92
N THR A 432 31.45 15.04 9.99
CA THR A 432 31.65 13.62 10.28
C THR A 432 31.33 13.34 11.75
N ILE A 433 30.45 12.37 12.00
CA ILE A 433 30.12 11.91 13.34
C ILE A 433 31.25 10.98 13.81
N LEU A 434 31.99 11.39 14.84
CA LEU A 434 33.07 10.60 15.40
C LEU A 434 32.50 9.57 16.37
N VAL A 435 32.82 8.29 16.13
CA VAL A 435 32.38 7.14 16.90
C VAL A 435 33.55 6.22 17.22
N THR A 436 33.39 5.35 18.21
CA THR A 436 34.31 4.27 18.53
C THR A 436 34.46 3.28 17.37
N ALA A 437 35.56 2.53 17.35
CA ALA A 437 35.83 1.54 16.30
C ALA A 437 34.75 0.45 16.22
N SER A 438 34.19 0.03 17.36
CA SER A 438 33.12 -0.97 17.42
C SER A 438 31.83 -0.44 16.80
N ALA A 439 31.41 0.77 17.18
CA ALA A 439 30.23 1.42 16.61
C ALA A 439 30.41 1.68 15.11
N LEU A 440 31.59 2.14 14.69
CA LEU A 440 31.89 2.37 13.27
C LEU A 440 31.75 1.07 12.46
N LYS A 441 32.27 -0.05 12.96
CA LYS A 441 32.15 -1.35 12.32
C LYS A 441 30.69 -1.75 12.13
N THR A 442 29.86 -1.57 13.17
CA THR A 442 28.42 -1.85 13.11
C THR A 442 27.72 -0.94 12.10
N LEU A 443 27.95 0.37 12.15
CA LEU A 443 27.32 1.34 11.24
C LEU A 443 27.70 1.10 9.79
N ARG A 444 28.97 0.83 9.50
CA ARG A 444 29.40 0.45 8.14
C ARG A 444 28.67 -0.79 7.65
N LYS A 445 28.52 -1.81 8.51
CA LYS A 445 27.79 -3.02 8.17
C LYS A 445 26.31 -2.76 7.86
N ILE A 446 25.66 -1.84 8.59
CA ILE A 446 24.30 -1.38 8.27
C ILE A 446 24.27 -0.73 6.88
N PHE A 447 25.15 0.25 6.63
CA PHE A 447 25.08 1.07 5.42
C PHE A 447 25.56 0.38 4.15
N ARG A 448 26.42 -0.64 4.26
CA ARG A 448 26.77 -1.49 3.13
C ARG A 448 25.67 -2.49 2.78
N ALA A 449 24.78 -2.77 3.72
CA ALA A 449 23.71 -3.78 3.58
C ALA A 449 24.22 -5.10 2.97
N GLU A 450 25.43 -5.51 3.36
CA GLU A 450 26.01 -6.79 2.95
C GLU A 450 25.06 -7.93 3.36
N LEU A 451 24.71 -8.79 2.40
CA LEU A 451 23.61 -9.74 2.55
C LEU A 451 23.84 -10.86 3.56
N ASP A 452 25.11 -11.18 3.77
CA ASP A 452 25.64 -12.07 4.80
C ASP A 452 25.84 -11.35 6.15
N GLY A 453 25.54 -10.05 6.19
CA GLY A 453 25.69 -9.22 7.36
C GLY A 453 24.66 -9.51 8.43
N THR A 454 25.13 -9.97 9.60
CA THR A 454 24.32 -10.03 10.83
C THR A 454 24.76 -8.96 11.84
N ILE A 455 23.80 -8.27 12.45
CA ILE A 455 24.04 -7.28 13.51
C ILE A 455 23.14 -7.61 14.68
N THR A 456 23.71 -7.81 15.87
CA THR A 456 22.91 -8.00 17.08
C THR A 456 22.21 -6.71 17.45
N TRP A 457 21.02 -6.82 18.04
CA TRP A 457 20.28 -5.69 18.57
C TRP A 457 21.13 -4.83 19.52
N SER A 458 21.86 -5.47 20.45
CA SER A 458 22.78 -4.78 21.36
C SER A 458 23.90 -4.00 20.66
N SER A 459 24.44 -4.51 19.55
CA SER A 459 25.47 -3.80 18.77
C SER A 459 24.88 -2.56 18.09
N PHE A 460 23.63 -2.66 17.62
CA PHE A 460 22.89 -1.54 17.05
C PHE A 460 22.61 -0.46 18.12
N GLU A 461 22.09 -0.84 19.29
CA GLU A 461 21.85 0.09 20.40
C GLU A 461 23.12 0.83 20.83
N PHE A 462 24.21 0.08 20.98
CA PHE A 462 25.52 0.64 21.29
C PHE A 462 25.97 1.64 20.21
N ALA A 463 25.86 1.27 18.93
CA ALA A 463 26.29 2.14 17.84
C ALA A 463 25.45 3.42 17.72
N MET A 464 24.14 3.36 17.98
CA MET A 464 23.28 4.55 17.99
C MET A 464 23.58 5.45 19.19
N THR A 465 23.85 4.87 20.36
CA THR A 465 24.22 5.62 21.56
C THR A 465 25.55 6.35 21.35
N ASP A 466 26.53 5.65 20.80
CA ASP A 466 27.86 6.19 20.49
C ASP A 466 27.82 7.28 19.40
N ALA A 467 26.84 7.20 18.47
CA ALA A 467 26.55 8.24 17.50
C ALA A 467 25.80 9.47 18.08
N GLY A 468 25.59 9.52 19.41
CA GLY A 468 24.99 10.66 20.11
C GLY A 468 23.46 10.63 20.20
N PHE A 469 22.82 9.46 20.10
CA PHE A 469 21.38 9.31 20.32
C PHE A 469 21.09 8.75 21.70
N THR A 470 19.95 9.11 22.28
CA THR A 470 19.37 8.37 23.40
C THR A 470 18.53 7.22 22.84
N VAL A 471 18.84 6.00 23.26
CA VAL A 471 18.10 4.79 22.90
C VAL A 471 17.25 4.38 24.09
N LYS A 472 15.92 4.53 23.98
CA LYS A 472 14.96 4.04 25.00
C LYS A 472 14.35 2.75 24.53
N THR A 473 14.53 1.69 25.30
CA THR A 473 14.16 0.33 24.89
C THR A 473 12.92 -0.11 25.65
N ASP A 474 11.93 -0.54 24.89
CA ASP A 474 10.80 -1.32 25.38
C ASP A 474 11.03 -2.80 24.99
N THR A 475 10.16 -3.70 25.44
CA THR A 475 10.32 -5.15 25.21
C THR A 475 10.40 -5.55 23.73
N SER A 476 9.75 -4.79 22.83
CA SER A 476 9.64 -5.13 21.39
C SER A 476 10.16 -4.05 20.43
N ALA A 477 10.57 -2.88 20.93
CA ALA A 477 11.04 -1.78 20.10
C ALA A 477 12.01 -0.85 20.85
N ALA A 478 12.90 -0.19 20.11
CA ALA A 478 13.70 0.93 20.59
C ALA A 478 13.21 2.24 19.97
N ARG A 479 13.04 3.25 20.81
CA ARG A 479 12.86 4.64 20.43
C ARG A 479 14.22 5.31 20.38
N ILE A 480 14.60 5.76 19.19
CA ILE A 480 15.88 6.43 18.91
C ILE A 480 15.64 7.94 18.89
N ILE A 481 16.18 8.64 19.88
CA ILE A 481 15.95 10.07 20.12
C ILE A 481 17.27 10.82 19.90
N PRO A 482 17.36 11.78 18.96
CA PRO A 482 18.57 12.57 18.77
C PRO A 482 18.83 13.47 19.98
N ASN A 483 20.07 13.50 20.50
CA ASN A 483 20.41 14.36 21.66
C ASN A 483 20.68 15.81 21.25
N ASN A 484 20.97 16.06 19.98
CA ASN A 484 21.33 17.38 19.49
C ASN A 484 20.09 18.11 18.96
N SER A 485 19.59 19.09 19.72
CA SER A 485 18.46 19.94 19.32
C SER A 485 18.74 20.78 18.07
N ASN A 486 20.01 20.96 17.70
CA ASN A 486 20.40 21.77 16.54
C ASN A 486 20.28 21.01 15.22
N ASN A 487 20.17 19.68 15.27
CA ASN A 487 19.94 18.87 14.08
C ASN A 487 18.43 18.63 13.97
N ASN A 488 17.82 18.98 12.82
CA ASN A 488 16.39 18.76 12.53
C ASN A 488 16.02 17.26 12.38
N TRP A 489 16.75 16.37 13.06
CA TRP A 489 16.53 14.94 13.05
C TRP A 489 15.27 14.59 13.84
N LYS A 490 14.42 13.77 13.24
CA LYS A 490 13.20 13.29 13.89
C LYS A 490 13.48 12.03 14.68
N GLN A 491 12.79 11.85 15.80
CA GLN A 491 12.77 10.58 16.51
C GLN A 491 12.24 9.46 15.58
N ILE A 492 12.83 8.28 15.67
CA ILE A 492 12.33 7.08 14.97
C ILE A 492 12.16 5.92 15.96
N ASN A 493 11.19 5.03 15.66
CA ASN A 493 11.03 3.77 16.37
C ASN A 493 11.57 2.63 15.51
N ILE A 494 12.43 1.78 16.06
CA ILE A 494 12.94 0.57 15.42
C ILE A 494 12.40 -0.63 16.18
N TYR A 495 11.81 -1.61 15.50
CA TYR A 495 11.34 -2.83 16.14
C TYR A 495 12.50 -3.80 16.33
N ARG A 496 12.54 -4.46 17.49
CA ARG A 496 13.53 -5.48 17.83
C ARG A 496 13.25 -6.74 17.02
N PRO A 497 14.21 -7.24 16.21
CA PRO A 497 14.01 -8.49 15.50
C PRO A 497 13.79 -9.65 16.48
N TYR A 498 12.66 -10.35 16.34
CA TYR A 498 12.30 -11.50 17.16
C TYR A 498 12.11 -12.73 16.26
N PRO A 499 12.55 -13.94 16.67
CA PRO A 499 13.18 -14.30 17.95
C PRO A 499 14.70 -14.16 17.97
N THR A 500 15.33 -13.84 16.83
CA THR A 500 16.78 -13.96 16.65
C THR A 500 17.60 -12.88 17.35
N ASP A 501 16.97 -11.78 17.77
CA ASP A 501 17.61 -10.60 18.32
C ASP A 501 18.71 -10.01 17.43
N ARG A 502 18.58 -10.23 16.12
CA ARG A 502 19.58 -9.88 15.11
C ARG A 502 18.90 -9.31 13.88
N PHE A 503 19.43 -8.19 13.39
CA PHE A 503 19.17 -7.74 12.04
C PHE A 503 19.94 -8.62 11.07
N VAL A 504 19.21 -9.33 10.22
CA VAL A 504 19.72 -10.20 9.16
C VAL A 504 18.93 -9.98 7.89
N GLY A 505 19.58 -10.12 6.73
CA GLY A 505 18.96 -9.98 5.42
C GLY A 505 18.07 -8.73 5.31
N TRP A 506 16.77 -8.93 5.12
CA TRP A 506 15.80 -7.86 4.90
C TRP A 506 15.69 -6.85 6.06
N THR A 507 15.71 -7.32 7.31
CA THR A 507 15.59 -6.44 8.48
C THR A 507 16.77 -5.45 8.58
N LEU A 508 17.96 -5.86 8.13
CA LEU A 508 19.15 -5.01 8.08
C LEU A 508 19.03 -3.95 6.97
N LEU A 509 18.53 -4.34 5.79
CA LEU A 509 18.27 -3.40 4.69
C LEU A 509 17.19 -2.38 5.06
N GLY A 510 16.09 -2.82 5.67
CA GLY A 510 15.05 -1.93 6.18
C GLY A 510 15.58 -0.93 7.21
N LEU A 511 16.50 -1.37 8.09
CA LEU A 511 17.18 -0.50 9.04
C LEU A 511 18.02 0.57 8.33
N ASN A 512 18.83 0.19 7.34
CA ASN A 512 19.63 1.11 6.53
C ASN A 512 18.74 2.19 5.88
N LEU A 513 17.70 1.77 5.15
CA LEU A 513 16.81 2.69 4.42
C LEU A 513 16.13 3.67 5.38
N LYS A 514 15.75 3.21 6.58
CA LYS A 514 15.14 4.06 7.59
C LYS A 514 16.12 5.12 8.13
N LEU A 515 17.36 4.76 8.41
CA LEU A 515 18.39 5.70 8.87
C LEU A 515 18.77 6.70 7.76
N THR A 516 18.95 6.22 6.53
CA THR A 516 19.24 7.06 5.36
C THR A 516 18.12 8.05 5.09
N LYS A 517 16.85 7.62 5.14
CA LYS A 517 15.68 8.48 4.92
C LYS A 517 15.58 9.60 5.95
N ASN A 518 15.70 9.26 7.23
CA ASN A 518 15.45 10.17 8.36
C ASN A 518 16.64 11.07 8.71
N TYR A 519 17.87 10.56 8.58
CA TYR A 519 19.06 11.28 9.03
C TYR A 519 20.01 11.67 7.89
N LYS A 520 19.73 11.24 6.65
CA LYS A 520 20.60 11.43 5.48
C LYS A 520 22.00 10.85 5.67
N TRP A 521 22.08 9.79 6.47
CA TRP A 521 23.32 9.09 6.77
C TRP A 521 23.71 8.12 5.66
N ASN A 522 25.00 7.86 5.55
CA ASN A 522 25.60 6.82 4.73
C ASN A 522 26.92 6.35 5.37
N GLU A 523 27.67 5.47 4.71
CA GLU A 523 28.93 4.93 5.24
C GLU A 523 29.96 6.02 5.59
N SER A 524 30.03 7.10 4.79
CA SER A 524 30.99 8.20 4.96
C SER A 524 30.58 9.22 6.03
N THR A 525 29.37 9.12 6.59
CA THR A 525 28.91 9.99 7.67
C THR A 525 29.72 9.78 8.96
N PHE A 526 30.33 8.61 9.13
CA PHE A 526 30.99 8.21 10.38
C PHE A 526 32.50 8.11 10.26
N GLY A 527 33.20 8.57 11.29
CA GLY A 527 34.66 8.52 11.42
C GLY A 527 35.09 7.95 12.77
N LEU A 528 36.35 7.56 12.88
CA LEU A 528 36.93 7.13 14.16
C LEU A 528 37.16 8.34 15.07
N ALA A 529 36.64 8.28 16.30
CA ALA A 529 37.07 9.17 17.36
C ALA A 529 38.58 8.96 17.63
N LYS A 530 39.36 10.05 17.61
CA LYS A 530 40.75 10.00 18.05
C LYS A 530 40.75 9.74 19.56
N LYS A 531 41.47 8.70 19.98
CA LYS A 531 41.71 8.42 21.39
C LYS A 531 42.60 9.47 22.02
#